data_AF-A0A6H1WYL3-F1
#
_entry.id   AF-A0A6H1WYL3-F1
#
_cell.length_a   1.000
_cell.length_b   1.000
_cell.length_c   1.000
_cell.angle_alpha   90.00
_cell.angle_beta   90.00
_cell.angle_gamma   90.00
#
_symmetry.space_group_name_H-M   'P 1'
#
loop_
_entity.id
_entity.type
_entity.pdbx_description
1 polymer ?
#
loop_
_entity_poly.entity_id
_entity_poly.type
_entity_poly.pdbx_seq_one_letter_code
_entity_poly.pdbx_strand_id
1 'polypeptide(L)' 'MVAFTLISLSMICLCLIYFLSMVCIQLNRIMSINLLLGMDINKLYSDENIHENEDFIDSLVKNSTMFIYKTIDKCKKYI' A
#
# COMPACT_ATOMS: atom_id res chain seq x y z
N MET A 1 8.72 -27.32 -21.81
CA MET A 1 8.25 -27.26 -20.41
C MET A 1 8.86 -26.08 -19.67
N VAL A 2 10.19 -25.94 -19.64
CA VAL A 2 10.90 -24.86 -18.92
C VAL A 2 10.54 -23.45 -19.40
N ALA A 3 10.37 -23.22 -20.71
CA ALA A 3 9.99 -21.91 -21.23
C ALA A 3 8.61 -21.45 -20.74
N PHE A 4 7.63 -22.36 -20.71
CA PHE A 4 6.28 -22.06 -20.19
C PHE A 4 6.30 -21.70 -18.71
N THR A 5 7.10 -22.41 -17.90
CA THR A 5 7.25 -22.09 -16.47
C THR A 5 7.95 -20.74 -16.24
N LEU A 6 8.92 -20.38 -17.09
CA LEU A 6 9.57 -19.08 -17.01
C LEU A 6 8.63 -17.94 -17.39
N ILE A 7 7.82 -18.13 -18.43
CA ILE A 7 6.81 -17.15 -18.86
C ILE A 7 5.76 -16.97 -17.75
N SER A 8 5.24 -18.05 -17.16
CA SER A 8 4.28 -17.94 -16.06
C SER A 8 4.87 -17.24 -14.83
N LEU A 9 6.13 -17.55 -14.49
CA LEU A 9 6.83 -16.90 -13.38
C LEU A 9 6.99 -15.39 -13.64
N SER A 10 7.39 -15.02 -14.85
CA SER A 10 7.53 -13.63 -15.26
C SER A 10 6.22 -12.85 -15.13
N MET A 11 5.10 -13.44 -15.55
CA MET A 11 3.78 -12.81 -15.43
C MET A 11 3.39 -12.59 -13.97
N ILE A 12 3.62 -13.58 -13.11
CA ILE A 12 3.37 -13.46 -11.66
C ILE A 12 4.23 -12.33 -11.06
N CYS A 13 5.51 -12.26 -11.42
CA CYS A 13 6.38 -11.17 -10.97
C CYS A 13 5.86 -9.80 -11.40
N LEU A 14 5.38 -9.64 -12.63
CA LEU A 14 4.80 -8.38 -13.09
C LEU A 14 3.54 -8.00 -12.31
N CYS A 15 2.65 -8.97 -12.02
CA CYS A 15 1.48 -8.73 -11.19
C CYS A 15 1.85 -8.30 -9.76
N LEU A 16 2.87 -8.93 -9.17
CA LEU A 16 3.39 -8.55 -7.85
C LEU A 16 3.98 -7.14 -7.88
N ILE A 17 4.81 -6.81 -8.88
CA ILE A 17 5.39 -5.48 -9.02
C ILE A 17 4.30 -4.42 -9.18
N TYR A 18 3.26 -4.70 -9.96
CA TYR A 18 2.11 -3.79 -10.12
C TYR A 18 1.39 -3.55 -8.78
N PHE A 19 1.09 -4.63 -8.04
CA PHE A 19 0.46 -4.54 -6.73
C PHE A 19 1.31 -3.73 -5.73
N LEU A 20 2.62 -4.04 -5.64
CA LEU A 20 3.55 -3.31 -4.81
C LEU A 20 3.67 -1.83 -5.21
N SER A 21 3.68 -1.52 -6.50
CA SER A 21 3.75 -0.13 -6.98
C SER A 21 2.53 0.67 -6.53
N MET A 22 1.34 0.06 -6.57
CA MET A 22 0.10 0.71 -6.11
C MET A 22 0.15 0.99 -4.60
N VAL A 23 0.62 0.03 -3.80
CA VAL A 23 0.86 0.21 -2.35
C VAL A 23 1.87 1.32 -2.10
N CYS A 24 3.00 1.34 -2.83
CA CYS A 24 4.03 2.36 -2.67
C CYS A 24 3.54 3.76 -3.03
N ILE A 25 2.73 3.91 -4.09
CA ILE A 25 2.14 5.21 -4.47
C ILE A 25 1.21 5.71 -3.36
N GLN A 26 0.32 4.84 -2.85
CA GLN A 26 -0.57 5.20 -1.75
C GLN A 26 0.21 5.57 -0.49
N LEU A 27 1.24 4.79 -0.15
CA LEU A 27 2.11 5.06 0.99
C LEU A 27 2.88 6.37 0.85
N ASN A 28 3.40 6.65 -0.34
CA ASN A 28 4.13 7.89 -0.61
C ASN A 28 3.20 9.11 -0.50
N ARG A 29 1.97 9.00 -0.99
CA ARG A 29 0.93 10.02 -0.83
C ARG A 29 0.66 10.29 0.65
N ILE A 30 0.47 9.24 1.44
CA ILE A 30 0.24 9.31 2.89
C ILE A 30 1.43 9.95 3.60
N MET A 31 2.65 9.48 3.33
CA MET A 31 3.85 9.97 3.98
C MET A 31 4.15 11.43 3.63
N SER A 32 3.92 11.83 2.38
CA SER A 32 4.02 13.22 1.94
C SER A 32 2.99 14.10 2.65
N ILE A 33 1.74 13.64 2.81
CA ILE A 33 0.70 14.36 3.56
C ILE A 33 1.10 14.49 5.04
N ASN A 34 1.64 13.44 5.65
CA ASN A 34 2.14 13.48 7.02
C ASN A 34 3.22 14.53 7.22
N LEU A 35 4.18 14.56 6.30
CA LEU A 35 5.31 15.50 6.32
C LEU A 35 4.84 16.94 6.14
N LEU A 36 3.82 17.15 5.31
CA LEU A 36 3.31 18.48 4.99
C LEU A 36 2.38 19.05 6.08
N LEU A 37 1.55 18.20 6.70
CA LEU A 37 0.48 18.63 7.61
C LEU A 37 0.74 18.30 9.08
N GLY A 38 1.74 17.48 9.41
CA GLY A 38 2.03 17.05 10.79
C GLY A 38 0.84 16.38 11.48
N MET A 39 -0.13 15.89 10.69
CA MET A 39 -1.44 15.47 11.16
C MET A 39 -1.53 13.95 11.26
N ASP A 40 -2.15 13.46 12.33
CA ASP A 40 -2.29 12.04 12.65
C ASP A 40 -3.14 11.32 11.57
N ILE A 41 -2.46 10.73 10.59
CA ILE A 41 -3.04 10.18 9.35
C ILE A 41 -4.02 9.03 9.60
N ASN A 42 -3.95 8.44 10.80
CA ASN A 42 -4.89 7.41 11.23
C ASN A 42 -6.34 7.91 11.17
N LYS A 43 -6.56 9.23 11.32
CA LYS A 43 -7.86 9.89 11.19
C LYS A 43 -8.28 10.13 9.74
N LEU A 44 -7.32 10.46 8.86
CA LEU A 44 -7.59 10.72 7.43
C LEU A 44 -7.99 9.45 6.67
N TYR A 45 -7.46 8.30 7.06
CA TYR A 45 -7.84 7.01 6.49
C TYR A 45 -9.00 6.33 7.24
N SER A 46 -9.37 6.78 8.45
CA SER A 46 -10.51 6.21 9.18
C SER A 46 -11.86 6.83 8.79
N ASP A 47 -11.90 8.09 8.34
CA ASP A 47 -13.17 8.82 8.25
C ASP A 47 -13.81 8.91 6.85
N GLU A 48 -13.13 8.60 5.75
CA GLU A 48 -13.68 9.00 4.43
C GLU A 48 -13.90 7.94 3.36
N ASN A 49 -13.50 6.68 3.49
CA ASN A 49 -13.69 5.75 2.37
C ASN A 49 -14.01 4.32 2.79
N ILE A 50 -15.09 4.12 3.54
CA ILE A 50 -15.84 2.87 3.44
C ILE A 50 -16.84 3.08 2.30
N HIS A 51 -16.34 3.21 1.07
CA HIS A 51 -17.20 3.07 -0.09
C HIS A 51 -17.54 1.58 -0.15
N GLU A 52 -18.81 1.25 0.06
CA GLU A 52 -19.36 -0.12 0.08
C GLU A 52 -19.12 -0.95 -1.21
N ASN A 53 -18.42 -0.38 -2.20
CA ASN A 53 -18.02 -0.98 -3.48
C ASN A 53 -16.51 -0.89 -3.76
N GLU A 54 -15.63 -0.78 -2.76
CA GLU A 54 -14.16 -0.87 -3.00
C GLU A 54 -13.79 -2.28 -3.49
N ASP A 55 -13.16 -2.38 -4.67
CA ASP A 55 -12.66 -3.63 -5.23
C ASP A 55 -11.72 -4.34 -4.24
N PHE A 56 -11.76 -5.67 -4.20
CA PHE A 56 -10.99 -6.48 -3.24
C PHE A 56 -9.49 -6.13 -3.24
N ILE A 57 -8.94 -5.83 -4.42
CA ILE A 57 -7.55 -5.41 -4.59
C ILE A 57 -7.29 -4.06 -3.92
N ASP A 58 -8.18 -3.09 -4.08
CA ASP A 58 -8.04 -1.76 -3.48
C ASP A 58 -8.09 -1.83 -1.95
N SER A 59 -9.01 -2.63 -1.40
CA SER A 59 -9.06 -2.90 0.04
C SER A 59 -7.75 -3.54 0.55
N LEU A 60 -7.19 -4.49 -0.21
CA LEU A 60 -5.93 -5.16 0.15
C LEU A 60 -4.73 -4.19 0.07
N VAL A 61 -4.67 -3.34 -0.95
CA VAL A 61 -3.65 -2.30 -1.11
C VAL A 61 -3.72 -1.33 0.07
N LYS A 62 -4.92 -0.89 0.44
CA LYS A 62 -5.18 0.05 1.53
C LYS A 62 -4.77 -0.51 2.88
N ASN A 63 -5.19 -1.74 3.21
CA ASN A 63 -4.77 -2.42 4.44
C ASN A 63 -3.25 -2.61 4.51
N SER A 64 -2.62 -3.03 3.41
CA SER A 64 -1.17 -3.19 3.32
C SER A 64 -0.45 -1.86 3.54
N THR A 65 -0.93 -0.80 2.89
CA THR A 65 -0.40 0.57 3.04
C THR A 65 -0.49 1.03 4.50
N MET A 66 -1.63 0.82 5.15
CA MET A 66 -1.83 1.21 6.54
C MET A 66 -0.95 0.41 7.51
N PHE A 67 -0.74 -0.88 7.23
CA PHE A 67 0.17 -1.73 8.02
C PHE A 67 1.62 -1.25 7.92
N ILE A 68 2.10 -0.96 6.70
CA ILE A 68 3.45 -0.44 6.49
C ILE A 68 3.59 0.93 7.15
N TYR A 69 2.60 1.81 7.00
CA TYR A 69 2.60 3.12 7.65
C TYR A 69 2.71 3.01 9.18
N LYS A 70 1.91 2.16 9.83
CA LYS A 70 2.00 1.89 11.29
C LYS A 70 3.37 1.34 11.69
N THR A 71 3.98 0.53 10.84
CA THR A 71 5.32 -0.02 11.07
C THR A 71 6.38 1.09 10.99
N ILE A 72 6.28 1.96 9.99
CA ILE A 72 7.17 3.12 9.83
C ILE A 72 7.01 4.09 11.02
N ASP A 73 5.78 4.43 11.41
CA ASP A 73 5.51 5.31 12.54
C ASP A 73 6.08 4.77 13.86
N LYS A 74 5.88 3.45 14.10
CA LYS A 74 6.53 2.76 15.22
C LYS A 74 8.04 2.88 15.17
N CYS A 75 8.68 2.59 14.02
CA CYS A 75 10.13 2.74 13.87
C CYS A 75 10.61 4.18 14.10
N LYS A 76 9.83 5.18 13.65
CA LYS A 76 10.15 6.60 13.82
C LYS A 76 10.11 7.05 15.30
N LYS A 77 9.34 6.35 16.15
CA LYS A 77 9.31 6.56 17.61
C LYS A 77 10.54 6.01 18.35
N TYR A 78 11.35 5.16 17.70
CA TYR A 78 12.55 4.55 18.29
C TYR A 78 13.87 5.16 17.78
N ILE A 79 13.81 6.23 16.98
CA ILE A 79 14.95 7.04 16.53
C ILE A 79 14.85 8.41 17.20
#